data_AF-A0A514LES5-F1
#
_entry.id   AF-A0A514LES5-F1
#
_cell.length_a   1.000
_cell.length_b   1.000
_cell.length_c   1.000
_cell.angle_alpha   90.00
_cell.angle_beta   90.00
_cell.angle_gamma   90.00
#
_symmetry.space_group_name_H-M   'P 1'
#
loop_
_entity.id
_entity.type
_entity.pdbx_description
1 polymer ?
#
loop_
_entity_poly.entity_id
_entity_poly.type
_entity_poly.pdbx_seq_one_letter_code
_entity_poly.pdbx_strand_id
1 'polypeptide(L)'
;MNVRSFMKVKRHRRYPIVETFSKEITKSPWQQFKEDSVKEIVIRVNREQGTQAQHLQVIHDYLCECRPFLSVAHINELGNHLLKMFGLK
;
A
#
# COMPACT_ATOMS: atom_id res chain seq x y z
N MET A 1 -14.96 42.79 1.12
CA MET A 1 -14.49 41.68 0.25
C MET A 1 -13.11 41.27 0.72
N ASN A 2 -12.92 40.00 1.13
CA ASN A 2 -11.68 39.53 1.73
C ASN A 2 -10.99 38.57 0.75
N VAL A 3 -9.94 39.02 0.06
CA VAL A 3 -9.21 38.22 -0.93
C VAL A 3 -8.08 37.48 -0.21
N ARG A 4 -8.26 36.17 0.04
CA ARG A 4 -7.18 35.31 0.52
C ARG A 4 -6.20 35.06 -0.63
N SER A 5 -5.04 35.70 -0.57
CA SER A 5 -3.93 35.43 -1.47
C SER A 5 -3.15 34.21 -0.95
N PHE A 6 -3.14 33.11 -1.70
CA PHE A 6 -2.29 31.96 -1.39
C PHE A 6 -0.90 32.19 -1.99
N MET A 7 0.07 32.49 -1.13
CA MET A 7 1.49 32.48 -1.52
C MET A 7 1.89 31.07 -1.98
N LYS A 8 2.30 30.94 -3.25
CA LYS A 8 2.97 29.73 -3.76
C LYS A 8 4.32 29.59 -3.06
N VAL A 9 4.36 28.75 -2.03
CA VAL A 9 5.62 28.31 -1.42
C VAL A 9 6.42 27.58 -2.49
N LYS A 10 7.55 28.16 -2.93
CA LYS A 10 8.55 27.46 -3.74
C LYS A 10 9.09 26.29 -2.92
N ARG A 11 8.51 25.10 -3.08
CA ARG A 11 9.06 23.86 -2.53
C ARG A 11 10.27 23.45 -3.37
N HIS A 12 11.42 24.06 -3.10
CA HIS A 12 12.70 23.40 -3.34
C HIS A 12 12.91 22.38 -2.22
N ARG A 13 12.27 21.22 -2.38
CA ARG A 13 12.61 20.01 -1.65
C ARG A 13 12.66 18.91 -2.71
N ARG A 14 13.79 18.89 -3.43
CA ARG A 14 14.27 17.69 -4.11
C ARG A 14 14.57 16.67 -3.00
N TYR A 15 13.54 15.98 -2.55
CA TYR A 15 13.74 14.67 -1.97
C TYR A 15 13.89 13.74 -3.17
N PRO A 16 15.06 13.13 -3.41
CA PRO A 16 15.04 11.87 -4.12
C PRO A 16 14.24 10.92 -3.23
N ILE A 17 12.99 10.62 -3.62
CA ILE A 17 12.20 9.55 -2.98
C ILE A 17 12.90 8.18 -3.20
N VAL A 18 13.94 8.15 -4.02
CA VAL A 18 14.72 6.96 -4.37
C VAL A 18 16.14 7.10 -3.81
N GLU A 19 16.29 7.08 -2.49
CA GLU A 19 17.62 6.93 -1.89
C GLU A 19 17.50 6.26 -0.52
N THR A 20 17.22 4.95 -0.53
CA THR A 20 17.60 3.98 0.52
C THR A 20 17.24 2.57 0.04
N PHE A 21 17.77 2.15 -1.11
CA PHE A 21 18.05 0.72 -1.29
C PHE A 21 19.36 0.40 -0.56
N SER A 22 19.32 0.53 0.76
CA SER A 22 20.37 0.02 1.63
C SER A 22 20.39 -1.50 1.49
N LYS A 23 21.59 -2.03 1.29
CA LYS A 23 21.94 -3.43 1.07
C LYS A 23 21.44 -4.35 2.20
N GLU A 24 20.17 -4.70 2.21
CA GLU A 24 19.64 -5.74 3.09
C GLU A 24 18.73 -6.67 2.30
N ILE A 25 19.32 -7.82 1.94
CA ILE A 25 18.66 -9.05 1.46
C ILE A 25 17.91 -8.85 0.14
N THR A 26 18.45 -9.47 -0.92
CA THR A 26 17.86 -9.56 -2.27
C THR A 26 16.53 -10.33 -2.27
N LYS A 27 15.49 -9.82 -1.61
CA LYS A 27 14.12 -10.22 -1.89
C LYS A 27 13.79 -9.70 -3.27
N SER A 28 13.11 -10.53 -4.08
CA SER A 28 12.67 -10.05 -5.38
C SER A 28 11.75 -8.84 -5.19
N PRO A 29 11.73 -7.87 -6.11
CA PRO A 29 10.85 -6.71 -6.00
C PRO A 29 9.38 -7.10 -5.75
N TRP A 30 8.96 -8.24 -6.29
CA TRP A 30 7.63 -8.81 -6.07
C TRP A 30 7.41 -9.33 -4.64
N GLN A 31 8.40 -9.96 -4.02
CA GLN A 31 8.30 -10.39 -2.62
C GLN A 31 8.27 -9.19 -1.68
N GLN A 32 9.08 -8.16 -1.95
CA GLN A 32 9.06 -6.92 -1.20
C GLN A 32 7.69 -6.24 -1.29
N PHE A 33 7.12 -6.15 -2.51
CA PHE A 33 5.80 -5.58 -2.73
C PHE A 33 4.70 -6.33 -1.94
N LYS A 34 4.75 -7.66 -1.87
CA LYS A 34 3.81 -8.46 -1.07
C LYS A 34 3.92 -8.16 0.42
N GLU A 35 5.13 -8.03 0.95
CA GLU A 35 5.34 -7.67 2.36
C GLU A 35 4.86 -6.26 2.68
N ASP A 36 5.12 -5.30 1.79
CA ASP A 36 4.67 -3.92 1.97
C ASP A 36 3.14 -3.81 1.83
N SER A 37 2.53 -4.64 0.98
CA SER A 37 1.07 -4.79 0.90
C SER A 37 0.48 -5.27 2.23
N VAL A 38 1.07 -6.29 2.87
CA VAL A 38 0.61 -6.78 4.18
C VAL A 38 0.67 -5.67 5.23
N LYS A 39 1.77 -4.91 5.28
CA LYS A 39 1.90 -3.78 6.21
C LYS A 39 0.85 -2.71 5.97
N GLU A 40 0.57 -2.38 4.71
CA GLU A 40 -0.45 -1.40 4.35
C GLU A 40 -1.84 -1.83 4.83
N ILE A 41 -2.22 -3.10 4.62
CA ILE A 41 -3.50 -3.64 5.13
C ILE A 41 -3.55 -3.57 6.65
N VAL A 42 -2.49 -3.96 7.37
CA VAL A 42 -2.42 -3.86 8.83
C VAL A 42 -2.61 -2.42 9.30
N ILE A 43 -1.98 -1.45 8.63
CA ILE A 43 -2.10 -0.02 8.96
C ILE A 43 -3.55 0.45 8.76
N ARG A 44 -4.17 0.10 7.64
CA ARG A 44 -5.56 0.48 7.33
C ARG A 44 -6.54 -0.12 8.33
N VAL A 45 -6.39 -1.39 8.67
CA VAL A 45 -7.30 -2.05 9.63
C VAL A 45 -7.10 -1.57 11.07
N ASN A 46 -5.85 -1.34 11.50
CA ASN A 46 -5.57 -0.81 12.84
C ASN A 46 -6.14 0.60 13.05
N ARG A 47 -6.25 1.41 11.99
CA ARG A 47 -6.91 2.73 12.06
C ARG A 47 -8.42 2.62 12.31
N GLU A 48 -9.04 1.52 11.91
CA GLU A 48 -10.48 1.31 11.99
C GLU A 48 -10.92 0.41 13.16
N GLN A 49 -9.99 -0.01 14.03
CA GLN A 49 -10.25 -0.99 15.12
C GLN A 49 -10.96 -2.25 14.60
N GLY A 50 -10.52 -2.75 13.44
CA GLY A 50 -11.36 -3.60 12.61
C GLY A 50 -11.49 -5.06 13.05
N THR A 51 -12.72 -5.58 12.91
CA THR A 51 -13.07 -7.01 12.94
C THR A 51 -12.60 -7.75 11.68
N GLN A 52 -12.63 -9.08 11.68
CA GLN A 52 -12.23 -9.90 10.51
C GLN A 52 -12.98 -9.53 9.21
N ALA A 53 -14.24 -9.08 9.30
CA ALA A 53 -15.00 -8.63 8.14
C ALA A 53 -14.41 -7.36 7.49
N GLN A 54 -13.86 -6.45 8.29
CA GLN A 54 -13.18 -5.24 7.80
C GLN A 54 -11.84 -5.58 7.14
N HIS A 55 -11.12 -6.60 7.62
CA HIS A 55 -9.93 -7.08 6.92
C HIS A 55 -10.23 -7.51 5.47
N LEU A 56 -11.32 -8.25 5.24
CA LEU A 56 -11.73 -8.66 3.90
C LEU A 56 -12.05 -7.47 3.00
N GLN A 57 -12.80 -6.49 3.53
CA GLN A 57 -13.15 -5.29 2.77
C GLN A 57 -11.91 -4.48 2.39
N VAL A 58 -11.02 -4.24 3.34
CA VAL A 58 -9.77 -3.49 3.11
C VAL A 58 -8.87 -4.20 2.10
N ILE A 59 -8.78 -5.54 2.15
CA ILE A 59 -8.05 -6.33 1.15
C ILE A 59 -8.68 -6.16 -0.24
N HIS A 60 -10.00 -6.26 -0.35
CA HIS A 60 -10.69 -6.12 -1.62
C HIS A 60 -10.48 -4.73 -2.24
N ASP A 61 -10.61 -3.67 -1.44
CA ASP A 61 -10.40 -2.29 -1.87
C ASP A 61 -8.95 -2.06 -2.33
N TYR A 62 -7.99 -2.58 -1.56
CA TYR A 62 -6.57 -2.51 -1.92
C TYR A 62 -6.24 -3.25 -3.23
N LEU A 63 -6.83 -4.43 -3.45
CA LEU A 63 -6.67 -5.16 -4.72
C LEU A 63 -7.29 -4.41 -5.90
N CYS A 64 -8.40 -3.70 -5.68
CA CYS A 64 -9.00 -2.83 -6.70
C CYS A 64 -8.08 -1.64 -7.04
N GLU A 65 -7.45 -1.02 -6.04
CA GLU A 65 -6.45 0.05 -6.23
C GLU A 65 -5.22 -0.43 -7.01
N CYS A 66 -4.82 -1.69 -6.81
CA CYS A 66 -3.66 -2.29 -7.46
C CYS A 66 -3.94 -2.79 -8.89
N ARG A 67 -5.20 -3.06 -9.24
CA ARG A 67 -5.63 -3.64 -10.52
C ARG A 67 -5.16 -2.89 -11.77
N PRO A 68 -5.06 -1.54 -11.80
CA PRO A 68 -4.52 -0.81 -12.95
C PRO A 68 -3.02 -1.02 -13.18
N PHE A 69 -2.28 -1.44 -12.15
CA PHE A 69 -0.81 -1.50 -12.16
C PHE A 69 -0.28 -2.94 -12.24
N LEU A 70 -1.13 -3.93 -12.01
CA LEU A 70 -0.75 -5.34 -11.94
C LEU A 70 -1.53 -6.19 -12.96
N SER A 71 -0.91 -7.27 -13.42
CA SER A 71 -1.60 -8.27 -14.23
C SER A 71 -2.63 -9.03 -13.38
N VAL A 72 -3.64 -9.62 -14.03
CA VAL A 72 -4.64 -10.46 -13.35
C VAL A 72 -3.99 -11.59 -12.55
N ALA A 73 -2.90 -12.18 -13.08
CA ALA A 73 -2.15 -13.22 -12.39
C ALA A 73 -1.51 -12.70 -11.08
N HIS A 74 -0.87 -11.53 -11.12
CA HIS A 74 -0.27 -10.90 -9.94
C HIS A 74 -1.33 -10.48 -8.90
N ILE A 75 -2.49 -9.98 -9.35
CA ILE A 75 -3.62 -9.64 -8.45
C ILE A 75 -4.15 -10.90 -7.76
N ASN A 76 -4.32 -12.00 -8.49
CA ASN A 76 -4.78 -13.26 -7.92
C ASN A 76 -3.76 -13.85 -6.94
N GLU A 77 -2.46 -13.79 -7.27
CA GLU A 77 -1.40 -14.23 -6.37
C GLU A 77 -1.38 -13.38 -5.09
N LEU A 78 -1.44 -12.06 -5.23
CA LEU A 78 -1.45 -11.11 -4.11
C LEU A 78 -2.67 -11.31 -3.21
N GLY A 79 -3.87 -11.44 -3.79
CA GLY A 79 -5.09 -11.68 -3.03
C GLY A 79 -5.04 -12.99 -2.24
N ASN A 80 -4.57 -14.08 -2.86
CA ASN A 80 -4.38 -15.35 -2.14
C ASN A 80 -3.34 -15.24 -1.02
N HIS A 81 -2.26 -14.48 -1.24
CA HIS A 81 -1.24 -14.24 -0.22
C HIS A 81 -1.80 -13.46 0.97
N LEU A 82 -2.51 -12.35 0.72
CA LEU A 82 -3.12 -11.53 1.76
C LEU A 82 -4.16 -12.32 2.57
N LEU A 83 -5.08 -13.04 1.91
CA LEU A 83 -6.08 -13.87 2.60
C LEU A 83 -5.44 -14.92 3.51
N LYS A 84 -4.35 -15.55 3.06
CA LYS A 84 -3.60 -16.53 3.86
C LYS A 84 -2.93 -15.87 5.07
N MET A 85 -2.33 -14.70 4.91
CA MET A 85 -1.65 -13.99 5.99
C MET A 85 -2.60 -13.54 7.11
N PHE A 86 -3.85 -13.22 6.77
CA PHE A 86 -4.87 -12.82 7.74
C PHE A 86 -5.78 -13.96 8.22
N GLY A 87 -5.53 -15.22 7.79
CA GLY A 87 -6.30 -16.38 8.22
C GLY A 87 -7.75 -16.40 7.74
N LEU A 88 -8.01 -15.81 6.57
CA LEU A 88 -9.36 -15.64 5.99
C LEU A 88 -9.68 -16.71 4.92
N LYS A 89 -8.88 -17.77 4.84
CA LYS A 89 -8.99 -18.85 3.85
C LYS A 89 -8.81 -20.22 4.50
#